data_AF-A0A1G8DJ03-F1
#
_entry.id   AF-A0A1G8DJ03-F1
#
_cell.length_a   1.000
_cell.length_b   1.000
_cell.length_c   1.000
_cell.angle_alpha   90.00
_cell.angle_beta   90.00
_cell.angle_gamma   90.00
#
_symmetry.space_group_name_H-M   'P 1'
#
loop_
_entity.id
_entity.type
_entity.pdbx_description
1 polymer ?
#
loop_
_entity_poly.entity_id
_entity_poly.type
_entity_poly.pdbx_seq_one_letter_code
_entity_poly.pdbx_strand_id
1 'polypeptide(L)'
;MKAVRILHRIFAFLIIPVLGYLLGATIFNHFWNKVETEDLSEASHIIVATSCDRHGPVTLRGFGYVYECRATVTNKGNGNVVTATTRGFLNPELIGKEVAGTGFRRGELYPERPYAGWGVVLLLPFGVLWFYLYIAVAWRLLPERRKSRRKPVRYQRPDSPAEPDRTVRVFGGQRRAWLFFVFLLGCVGTFVYSSSAFEGDTLATGAAIASWAVVALVIASVVWRAVRGPMVAISPEGLEWRGAKLSWAEIQDVRLTRRRVLIVQPRNGDAVRVGGFGTEQATRIHVAMGHFSQATYAREITPRSP
;
A
#
# COMPACT_ATOMS: atom_id res chain seq x y z
N MET A 1 -16.00 -22.30 -6.27
CA MET A 1 -16.09 -20.83 -6.00
C MET A 1 -16.13 -20.43 -4.52
N LYS A 2 -16.80 -21.19 -3.60
CA LYS A 2 -16.82 -20.85 -2.15
C LYS A 2 -15.44 -20.90 -1.48
N ALA A 3 -14.62 -21.92 -1.78
CA ALA A 3 -13.29 -22.10 -1.20
C ALA A 3 -12.34 -20.92 -1.48
N VAL A 4 -12.30 -20.42 -2.72
CA VAL A 4 -11.48 -19.25 -3.12
C VAL A 4 -11.89 -18.00 -2.32
N ARG A 5 -13.19 -17.81 -2.07
CA ARG A 5 -13.69 -16.66 -1.31
C ARG A 5 -13.34 -16.75 0.19
N ILE A 6 -13.35 -17.96 0.76
CA ILE A 6 -12.93 -18.22 2.14
C ILE A 6 -11.42 -18.02 2.28
N LEU A 7 -10.62 -18.58 1.37
CA LEU A 7 -9.17 -18.42 1.35
C LEU A 7 -8.77 -16.94 1.23
N HIS A 8 -9.46 -16.18 0.37
CA HIS A 8 -9.21 -14.75 0.22
C HIS A 8 -9.56 -13.97 1.51
N ARG A 9 -10.59 -14.37 2.27
CA ARG A 9 -10.89 -13.77 3.58
C ARG A 9 -9.82 -14.06 4.62
N ILE A 10 -9.36 -15.30 4.70
CA ILE A 10 -8.24 -15.68 5.59
C ILE A 10 -7.00 -14.86 5.23
N PHE A 11 -6.69 -14.76 3.94
CA PHE A 11 -5.56 -13.97 3.48
C PHE A 11 -5.69 -12.49 3.86
N ALA A 12 -6.85 -11.88 3.59
CA ALA A 12 -7.04 -10.45 3.83
C ALA A 12 -7.11 -10.08 5.30
N PHE A 13 -7.80 -10.85 6.14
CA PHE A 13 -8.08 -10.47 7.53
C PHE A 13 -7.13 -11.11 8.55
N LEU A 14 -6.40 -12.16 8.17
CA LEU A 14 -5.49 -12.86 9.09
C LEU A 14 -4.03 -12.72 8.63
N ILE A 15 -3.73 -12.99 7.36
CA ILE A 15 -2.35 -13.00 6.88
C ILE A 15 -1.82 -11.58 6.68
N ILE A 16 -2.54 -10.71 5.96
CA ILE A 16 -2.08 -9.34 5.67
C ILE A 16 -1.82 -8.50 6.93
N PRO A 17 -2.70 -8.49 7.96
CA PRO A 17 -2.44 -7.73 9.18
C PRO A 17 -1.22 -8.25 9.95
N VAL A 18 -1.10 -9.57 10.09
CA VAL A 18 0.06 -10.19 10.76
C VAL A 18 1.35 -9.89 10.01
N LEU A 19 1.35 -9.99 8.68
CA LEU A 19 2.53 -9.68 7.87
C LEU A 19 2.91 -8.19 7.99
N GLY A 20 1.93 -7.30 7.96
CA GLY A 20 2.13 -5.87 8.15
C GLY A 20 2.74 -5.53 9.49
N TYR A 21 2.23 -6.17 10.56
CA TYR A 21 2.79 -6.03 11.90
C TYR A 21 4.25 -6.50 11.94
N LEU A 22 4.53 -7.70 11.42
CA LEU A 22 5.89 -8.26 11.46
C LEU A 22 6.88 -7.39 10.65
N LEU A 23 6.48 -6.90 9.48
CA LEU A 23 7.30 -5.97 8.69
C LEU A 23 7.51 -4.63 9.40
N GLY A 24 6.46 -4.04 9.96
CA GLY A 24 6.56 -2.80 10.73
C GLY A 24 7.46 -2.95 11.96
N ALA A 25 7.30 -4.05 12.70
CA ALA A 25 8.15 -4.39 13.84
C ALA A 25 9.61 -4.58 13.42
N THR A 26 9.88 -5.17 12.25
CA THR A 26 11.23 -5.32 11.70
C THR A 26 11.87 -3.96 11.41
N ILE A 27 11.14 -3.06 10.74
CA ILE A 27 11.60 -1.69 10.45
C ILE A 27 11.92 -0.96 11.75
N PHE A 28 10.98 -0.96 12.69
CA PHE A 28 11.17 -0.28 13.97
C PHE A 28 12.37 -0.85 14.74
N ASN A 29 12.44 -2.17 14.89
CA ASN A 29 13.48 -2.82 15.67
C ASN A 29 14.88 -2.67 15.04
N HIS A 30 14.99 -2.58 13.71
CA HIS A 30 16.27 -2.33 13.05
C HIS A 30 16.93 -1.04 13.56
N PHE A 31 16.17 0.05 13.67
CA PHE A 31 16.70 1.33 14.16
C PHE A 31 16.71 1.41 15.68
N TRP A 32 15.71 0.82 16.34
CA TRP A 32 15.60 0.80 17.79
C TRP A 32 16.75 0.04 18.46
N ASN A 33 17.26 -1.02 17.82
CA ASN A 33 18.32 -1.86 18.37
C ASN A 33 19.73 -1.37 18.05
N LYS A 34 19.90 -0.29 17.25
CA LYS A 34 21.21 0.32 17.07
C LYS A 34 21.62 1.06 18.34
N VAL A 35 22.81 0.72 18.83
CA VAL A 35 23.38 1.24 20.07
C VAL A 35 24.73 1.89 19.81
N GLU A 36 25.06 2.85 20.66
CA GLU A 36 26.35 3.54 20.62
C GLU A 36 27.45 2.70 21.27
N THR A 37 28.57 2.52 20.57
CA THR A 37 29.69 1.67 21.00
C THR A 37 31.04 2.38 20.93
N GLU A 38 31.11 3.56 20.31
CA GLU A 38 32.37 4.27 20.09
C GLU A 38 32.53 5.44 21.06
N ASP A 39 31.46 6.23 21.27
CA ASP A 39 31.48 7.32 22.25
C ASP A 39 30.88 6.89 23.59
N LEU A 40 31.77 6.61 24.55
CA LEU A 40 31.39 6.26 25.92
C LEU A 40 31.43 7.47 26.85
N SER A 41 31.79 8.67 26.39
CA SER A 41 32.10 9.81 27.27
C SER A 41 30.86 10.28 28.06
N GLU A 42 29.70 10.32 27.42
CA GLU A 42 28.42 10.74 28.02
C GLU A 42 27.66 9.60 28.73
N ALA A 43 28.14 8.35 28.61
CA ALA A 43 27.48 7.18 29.18
C ALA A 43 27.56 7.18 30.71
N SER A 44 26.40 7.05 31.38
CA SER A 44 26.31 6.91 32.84
C SER A 44 26.56 5.46 33.31
N HIS A 45 26.29 4.50 32.43
CA HIS A 45 26.50 3.07 32.64
C HIS A 45 27.25 2.48 31.44
N ILE A 46 28.16 1.55 31.71
CA ILE A 46 28.82 0.75 30.68
C ILE A 46 28.18 -0.63 30.68
N ILE A 47 27.71 -1.09 29.53
CA ILE A 47 27.04 -2.38 29.35
C ILE A 47 27.95 -3.28 28.52
N VAL A 48 28.27 -4.47 29.03
CA VAL A 48 29.11 -5.46 28.33
C VAL A 48 28.36 -6.78 28.22
N ALA A 49 28.16 -7.29 27.00
CA ALA A 49 27.55 -8.60 26.80
C ALA A 49 28.52 -9.74 27.16
N THR A 50 28.04 -10.74 27.89
CA THR A 50 28.82 -11.93 28.30
C THR A 50 28.44 -13.18 27.50
N SER A 51 27.14 -13.40 27.27
CA SER A 51 26.63 -14.52 26.47
C SER A 51 25.33 -14.13 25.79
N CYS A 52 25.04 -14.70 24.61
CA CYS A 52 23.82 -14.40 23.86
C CYS A 52 23.17 -15.67 23.31
N ASP A 53 21.87 -15.83 23.55
CA ASP A 53 21.05 -16.91 23.02
C ASP A 53 20.21 -16.40 21.83
N ARG A 54 20.16 -17.18 20.76
CA ARG A 54 19.47 -16.81 19.52
C ARG A 54 18.02 -17.25 19.51
N HIS A 55 17.10 -16.34 19.17
CA HIS A 55 15.67 -16.60 18.95
C HIS A 55 15.27 -16.17 17.52
N GLY A 56 14.36 -16.90 16.87
CA GLY A 56 13.86 -16.55 15.52
C GLY A 56 13.82 -17.75 14.57
N PRO A 57 13.62 -17.54 13.25
CA PRO A 57 13.75 -16.27 12.50
C PRO A 57 12.48 -15.40 12.44
N VAL A 58 11.39 -15.83 13.08
CA VAL A 58 10.15 -15.04 13.19
C VAL A 58 9.78 -14.93 14.66
N THR A 59 9.62 -13.71 15.16
CA THR A 59 9.21 -13.45 16.53
C THR A 59 8.17 -12.33 16.57
N LEU A 60 7.58 -12.05 17.73
CA LEU A 60 6.73 -10.85 17.90
C LEU A 60 7.49 -9.54 17.66
N ARG A 61 8.82 -9.56 17.60
CA ARG A 61 9.66 -8.40 17.23
C ARG A 61 9.86 -8.26 15.71
N GLY A 62 9.21 -9.09 14.91
CA GLY A 62 9.29 -9.06 13.45
C GLY A 62 10.14 -10.20 12.89
N PHE A 63 10.61 -10.00 11.67
CA PHE A 63 11.48 -10.91 10.95
C PHE A 63 12.94 -10.69 11.35
N GLY A 64 13.68 -11.78 11.47
CA GLY A 64 15.08 -11.78 11.84
C GLY A 64 15.36 -12.52 13.14
N TYR A 65 16.64 -12.63 13.45
CA TYR A 65 17.09 -13.21 14.71
C TYR A 65 17.14 -12.14 15.79
N VAL A 66 16.60 -12.47 16.95
CA VAL A 66 16.64 -11.66 18.15
C VAL A 66 17.52 -12.38 19.16
N TYR A 67 18.49 -11.67 19.71
CA TYR A 67 19.38 -12.24 20.71
C TYR A 67 18.93 -11.83 22.11
N GLU A 68 18.92 -12.79 23.02
CA GLU A 68 18.75 -12.56 24.44
C GLU A 68 20.12 -12.74 25.10
N CYS A 69 20.66 -11.64 25.59
CA CYS A 69 22.03 -11.59 26.09
C CYS A 69 22.06 -11.35 27.60
N ARG A 70 22.91 -12.11 28.28
CA ARG A 70 23.39 -11.75 29.62
C ARG A 70 24.44 -10.66 29.46
N ALA A 71 24.34 -9.64 30.30
CA ALA A 71 25.25 -8.50 30.29
C ALA A 71 25.62 -8.08 31.71
N THR A 72 26.84 -7.61 31.87
CA THR A 72 27.29 -6.91 33.07
C THR A 72 27.16 -5.41 32.85
N VAL A 73 26.71 -4.72 33.89
CA VAL A 73 26.36 -3.31 33.85
C VAL A 73 27.15 -2.63 34.94
N THR A 74 28.08 -1.77 34.55
CA THR A 74 28.93 -1.02 35.48
C THR A 74 28.44 0.42 35.53
N ASN A 75 28.03 0.89 36.70
CA ASN A 75 27.70 2.29 36.88
C ASN A 75 28.99 3.11 37.05
N LYS A 76 29.21 4.13 36.22
CA LYS A 76 30.44 4.93 36.27
C LYS A 76 30.56 5.78 37.52
N GLY A 77 29.45 6.20 38.12
CA GLY A 77 29.44 7.10 39.28
C GLY A 77 29.84 6.42 40.59
N ASN A 78 29.51 5.13 40.76
CA ASN A 78 29.79 4.40 42.01
C ASN A 78 30.57 3.09 41.83
N GLY A 79 30.87 2.68 40.59
CA GLY A 79 31.61 1.46 40.28
C GLY A 79 30.83 0.16 40.53
N ASN A 80 29.54 0.24 40.87
CA ASN A 80 28.74 -0.95 41.14
C ASN A 80 28.50 -1.75 39.86
N VAL A 81 28.70 -3.07 39.94
CA VAL A 81 28.52 -4.01 38.82
C VAL A 81 27.32 -4.89 39.08
N VAL A 82 26.35 -4.86 38.17
CA VAL A 82 25.13 -5.68 38.25
C VAL A 82 25.03 -6.53 36.99
N THR A 83 24.52 -7.74 37.13
CA THR A 83 24.21 -8.59 35.97
C THR A 83 22.74 -8.46 35.61
N ALA A 84 22.47 -8.36 34.31
CA ALA A 84 21.14 -8.21 33.77
C ALA A 84 21.00 -8.98 32.45
N THR A 85 19.76 -9.32 32.12
CA THR A 85 19.42 -9.90 30.82
C THR A 85 18.76 -8.85 29.96
N THR A 86 19.21 -8.72 28.71
CA THR A 86 18.60 -7.83 27.73
C THR A 86 18.26 -8.59 26.46
N ARG A 87 17.33 -8.05 25.68
CA ARG A 87 16.85 -8.65 24.45
C ARG A 87 16.84 -7.67 23.30
N GLY A 88 17.53 -8.02 22.22
CA GLY A 88 17.43 -7.40 20.91
C GLY A 88 18.55 -6.44 20.53
N PHE A 89 19.00 -5.57 21.43
CA PHE A 89 20.01 -4.55 21.08
C PHE A 89 21.46 -5.01 21.23
N LEU A 90 21.72 -6.03 22.06
CA LEU A 90 23.01 -6.70 22.11
C LEU A 90 22.99 -7.89 21.16
N ASN A 91 24.10 -8.09 20.45
CA ASN A 91 24.30 -9.14 19.47
C ASN A 91 25.59 -9.91 19.78
N PRO A 92 25.79 -11.13 19.23
CA PRO A 92 26.98 -11.93 19.47
C PRO A 92 28.30 -11.22 19.12
N GLU A 93 28.28 -10.33 18.13
CA GLU A 93 29.44 -9.52 17.71
C GLU A 93 29.85 -8.43 18.71
N LEU A 94 28.99 -8.16 19.69
CA LEU A 94 29.20 -7.19 20.77
C LEU A 94 29.60 -7.86 22.09
N ILE A 95 29.79 -9.18 22.11
CA ILE A 95 30.30 -9.87 23.29
C ILE A 95 31.70 -9.35 23.63
N GLY A 96 31.88 -8.93 24.88
CA GLY A 96 33.13 -8.32 25.36
C GLY A 96 33.37 -6.88 24.91
N LYS A 97 32.47 -6.26 24.14
CA LYS A 97 32.55 -4.84 23.79
C LYS A 97 31.75 -3.98 24.76
N GLU A 98 32.23 -2.77 25.00
CA GLU A 98 31.56 -1.78 25.84
C GLU A 98 30.49 -1.04 25.02
N VAL A 99 29.29 -0.94 25.59
CA VAL A 99 28.14 -0.25 25.00
C VAL A 99 27.67 0.85 25.95
N ALA A 100 27.38 2.03 25.42
CA ALA A 100 26.91 3.16 26.18
C ALA A 100 25.48 2.93 26.74
N GLY A 101 25.34 3.12 28.05
CA GLY A 101 24.08 3.02 28.78
C GLY A 101 23.71 4.34 29.45
N THR A 102 22.45 4.72 29.35
CA THR A 102 21.88 5.91 29.98
C THR A 102 21.26 5.61 31.35
N GLY A 103 20.95 4.34 31.64
CA GLY A 103 20.42 3.95 32.93
C GLY A 103 20.18 2.45 33.10
N PHE A 104 20.01 2.05 34.36
CA PHE A 104 19.57 0.73 34.77
C PHE A 104 18.43 0.87 35.80
N ARG A 105 17.25 0.33 35.49
CA ARG A 105 16.10 0.42 36.40
C ARG A 105 15.28 -0.87 36.38
N ARG A 106 15.02 -1.44 37.56
CA ARG A 106 14.19 -2.66 37.74
C ARG A 106 14.64 -3.86 36.88
N GLY A 107 15.95 -4.03 36.68
CA GLY A 107 16.47 -5.13 35.85
C GLY A 107 16.46 -4.84 34.35
N GLU A 108 15.94 -3.69 33.92
CA GLU A 108 15.97 -3.26 32.52
C GLU A 108 17.16 -2.34 32.23
N LEU A 109 17.73 -2.54 31.04
CA LEU A 109 18.85 -1.79 30.50
C LEU A 109 18.37 -0.75 29.50
N TYR A 110 18.80 0.49 29.69
CA TYR A 110 18.51 1.60 28.78
C TYR A 110 19.80 1.97 28.05
N PRO A 111 20.06 1.40 26.86
CA PRO A 111 21.21 1.80 26.05
C PRO A 111 20.96 3.18 25.45
N GLU A 112 22.04 3.85 25.07
CA GLU A 112 22.00 5.02 24.23
C GLU A 112 21.62 4.64 22.79
N ARG A 113 20.67 5.37 22.20
CA ARG A 113 20.06 5.00 20.91
C ARG A 113 20.01 6.20 19.96
N PRO A 114 21.10 6.51 19.26
CA PRO A 114 21.17 7.69 18.39
C PRO A 114 20.14 7.65 17.25
N TYR A 115 19.73 6.46 16.82
CA TYR A 115 18.84 6.28 15.66
C TYR A 115 17.39 5.93 16.00
N ALA A 116 17.00 5.90 17.27
CA ALA A 116 15.65 5.47 17.68
C ALA A 116 14.52 6.26 16.98
N GLY A 117 14.72 7.56 16.75
CA GLY A 117 13.74 8.42 16.08
C GLY A 117 13.48 8.04 14.62
N TRP A 118 14.48 7.53 13.90
CA TRP A 118 14.35 7.14 12.49
C TRP A 118 13.40 5.96 12.29
N GLY A 119 13.33 5.05 13.27
CA GLY A 119 12.37 3.95 13.25
C GLY A 119 10.93 4.45 13.15
N VAL A 120 10.57 5.51 13.89
CA VAL A 120 9.22 6.10 13.87
C VAL A 120 8.96 6.84 12.56
N VAL A 121 9.96 7.60 12.08
CA VAL A 121 9.87 8.36 10.82
C VAL A 121 9.58 7.44 9.63
N LEU A 122 10.17 6.24 9.59
CA LEU A 122 9.94 5.26 8.52
C LEU A 122 8.70 4.39 8.75
N LEU A 123 8.35 4.11 10.01
CA LEU A 123 7.18 3.31 10.36
C LEU A 123 5.86 4.01 9.97
N LEU A 124 5.78 5.34 10.11
CA LEU A 124 4.59 6.12 9.76
C LEU A 124 4.18 6.00 8.27
N PRO A 125 5.03 6.33 7.28
CA PRO A 125 4.68 6.20 5.87
C PRO A 125 4.46 4.74 5.49
N PHE A 126 5.21 3.80 6.06
CA PHE A 126 4.96 2.37 5.88
C PHE A 126 3.55 1.98 6.36
N GLY A 127 3.16 2.40 7.57
CA GLY A 127 1.85 2.12 8.14
C GLY A 127 0.70 2.66 7.29
N VAL A 128 0.82 3.90 6.79
CA VAL A 128 -0.17 4.51 5.89
C VAL A 128 -0.28 3.72 4.58
N LEU A 129 0.85 3.40 3.95
CA LEU A 129 0.88 2.63 2.71
C LEU A 129 0.32 1.22 2.89
N TRP A 130 0.68 0.56 3.99
CA TRP A 130 0.21 -0.78 4.34
C TRP A 130 -1.29 -0.78 4.60
N PHE A 131 -1.79 0.20 5.33
CA PHE A 131 -3.22 0.35 5.61
C PHE A 131 -4.02 0.60 4.32
N TYR A 132 -3.49 1.40 3.40
CA TYR A 132 -4.09 1.58 2.07
C TYR A 132 -4.15 0.27 1.29
N LEU A 133 -3.06 -0.51 1.28
CA LEU A 133 -2.99 -1.84 0.66
C LEU A 133 -4.00 -2.81 1.27
N TYR A 134 -4.06 -2.86 2.60
CA TYR A 134 -5.02 -3.66 3.35
C TYR A 134 -6.46 -3.28 2.98
N ILE A 135 -6.80 -2.00 2.97
CA ILE A 135 -8.11 -1.50 2.55
C ILE A 135 -8.42 -1.93 1.11
N ALA A 136 -7.47 -1.75 0.18
CA ALA A 136 -7.69 -2.09 -1.22
C ALA A 136 -7.96 -3.60 -1.44
N VAL A 137 -7.32 -4.46 -0.65
CA VAL A 137 -7.56 -5.92 -0.69
C VAL A 137 -8.87 -6.28 0.02
N ALA A 138 -9.08 -5.77 1.24
CA ALA A 138 -10.27 -6.04 2.05
C ALA A 138 -11.55 -5.49 1.42
N TRP A 139 -11.49 -4.37 0.68
CA TRP A 139 -12.64 -3.78 -0.01
C TRP A 139 -13.26 -4.71 -1.06
N ARG A 140 -12.50 -5.65 -1.63
CA ARG A 140 -13.04 -6.65 -2.55
C ARG A 140 -13.82 -7.76 -1.84
N LEU A 141 -13.67 -7.88 -0.53
CA LEU A 141 -14.26 -8.92 0.31
C LEU A 141 -15.38 -8.43 1.20
N LEU A 142 -15.39 -7.13 1.51
CA LEU A 142 -16.54 -6.51 2.11
C LEU A 142 -17.74 -6.87 1.23
N PRO A 143 -18.79 -7.50 1.79
CA PRO A 143 -20.01 -7.72 1.04
C PRO A 143 -20.37 -6.35 0.48
N GLU A 144 -20.52 -6.24 -0.85
CA GLU A 144 -21.01 -5.04 -1.51
C GLU A 144 -22.06 -4.45 -0.59
N ARG A 145 -21.69 -3.35 0.07
CA ARG A 145 -22.46 -2.74 1.14
C ARG A 145 -23.84 -2.61 0.56
N ARG A 146 -24.77 -3.46 1.01
CA ARG A 146 -26.02 -3.80 0.31
C ARG A 146 -26.52 -2.54 -0.39
N LYS A 147 -26.25 -2.41 -1.69
CA LYS A 147 -27.14 -1.64 -2.57
C LYS A 147 -28.45 -2.35 -2.35
N SER A 148 -29.36 -1.64 -1.72
CA SER A 148 -30.65 -2.12 -1.26
C SER A 148 -31.17 -3.23 -2.16
N ARG A 149 -31.31 -4.40 -1.55
CA ARG A 149 -31.99 -5.63 -1.96
C ARG A 149 -33.02 -5.39 -3.08
N ARG A 150 -32.59 -5.34 -4.35
CA ARG A 150 -33.50 -5.53 -5.50
C ARG A 150 -33.88 -7.00 -5.50
N LYS A 151 -35.03 -7.31 -4.92
CA LYS A 151 -35.83 -8.47 -5.35
C LYS A 151 -35.95 -8.41 -6.89
N PRO A 152 -36.03 -9.54 -7.60
CA PRO A 152 -36.34 -9.53 -9.02
C PRO A 152 -37.78 -9.02 -9.17
N VAL A 153 -37.92 -7.70 -9.32
CA VAL A 153 -39.20 -7.05 -9.60
C VAL A 153 -39.46 -7.26 -11.08
N ARG A 154 -40.44 -8.12 -11.37
CA ARG A 154 -41.14 -8.16 -12.65
C ARG A 154 -41.52 -6.72 -12.99
N TYR A 155 -41.12 -6.25 -14.17
CA TYR A 155 -41.25 -4.85 -14.58
C TYR A 155 -42.69 -4.36 -14.41
N GLN A 156 -42.91 -3.46 -13.45
CA GLN A 156 -44.14 -2.71 -13.30
C GLN A 156 -43.78 -1.25 -13.61
N ARG A 157 -44.36 -0.72 -14.69
CA ARG A 157 -44.15 0.66 -15.14
C ARG A 157 -44.54 1.61 -13.99
N PRO A 158 -43.65 2.50 -13.51
CA PRO A 158 -44.00 3.42 -12.42
C PRO A 158 -44.66 4.68 -12.97
N ASP A 159 -45.79 5.06 -12.37
CA ASP A 159 -46.60 6.24 -12.74
C ASP A 159 -46.24 7.51 -11.93
N SER A 160 -45.09 7.60 -11.25
CA SER A 160 -44.69 8.85 -10.58
C SER A 160 -43.18 9.12 -10.45
N PRO A 161 -42.73 10.40 -10.44
CA PRO A 161 -41.33 10.80 -10.62
C PRO A 161 -40.65 11.20 -9.29
N ALA A 162 -40.40 10.24 -8.40
CA ALA A 162 -39.51 10.44 -7.25
C ALA A 162 -38.33 9.45 -7.37
N GLU A 163 -37.27 9.92 -8.03
CA GLU A 163 -36.25 9.09 -8.67
C GLU A 163 -35.05 8.77 -7.74
N PRO A 164 -34.67 7.49 -7.54
CA PRO A 164 -33.41 7.13 -6.89
C PRO A 164 -32.24 7.35 -7.87
N ASP A 165 -31.20 8.06 -7.41
CA ASP A 165 -29.97 8.43 -8.14
C ASP A 165 -29.51 7.36 -9.18
N ARG A 166 -29.78 7.65 -10.46
CA ARG A 166 -29.52 6.76 -11.61
C ARG A 166 -28.16 7.00 -12.27
N THR A 167 -27.19 7.58 -11.55
CA THR A 167 -25.87 7.91 -12.10
C THR A 167 -24.95 6.68 -12.25
N VAL A 168 -24.40 6.47 -13.45
CA VAL A 168 -23.39 5.44 -13.73
C VAL A 168 -22.02 6.10 -13.84
N ARG A 169 -21.20 5.94 -12.80
CA ARG A 169 -19.81 6.44 -12.77
C ARG A 169 -18.86 5.38 -13.32
N VAL A 170 -18.11 5.74 -14.37
CA VAL A 170 -17.07 4.92 -15.00
C VAL A 170 -15.73 5.61 -14.82
N PHE A 171 -14.89 5.01 -13.96
CA PHE A 171 -13.48 5.36 -13.85
C PHE A 171 -12.69 4.57 -14.89
N GLY A 172 -11.84 5.26 -15.63
CA GLY A 172 -11.00 4.69 -16.66
C GLY A 172 -9.61 4.32 -16.16
N GLY A 173 -9.11 3.19 -16.63
CA GLY A 173 -7.79 2.67 -16.28
C GLY A 173 -7.61 1.25 -16.81
N GLN A 174 -6.63 1.06 -17.71
CA GLN A 174 -6.25 -0.26 -18.18
C GLN A 174 -5.50 -1.00 -17.06
N ARG A 175 -6.07 -2.10 -16.54
CA ARG A 175 -5.37 -2.99 -15.60
C ARG A 175 -4.20 -3.66 -16.33
N ARG A 176 -3.00 -3.06 -16.26
CA ARG A 176 -1.77 -3.72 -16.71
C ARG A 176 -1.34 -4.70 -15.63
N ALA A 177 -1.78 -5.96 -15.75
CA ALA A 177 -1.39 -7.04 -14.85
C ALA A 177 0.15 -7.19 -14.75
N TRP A 178 0.90 -6.82 -15.79
CA TRP A 178 2.37 -6.81 -15.73
C TRP A 178 2.89 -5.88 -14.62
N LEU A 179 2.28 -4.71 -14.37
CA LEU A 179 2.77 -3.79 -13.33
C LEU A 179 2.70 -4.43 -11.94
N PHE A 180 1.77 -5.36 -11.73
CA PHE A 180 1.69 -6.16 -10.51
C PHE A 180 2.85 -7.17 -10.43
N PHE A 181 3.24 -7.78 -11.55
CA PHE A 181 4.43 -8.64 -11.62
C PHE A 181 5.73 -7.87 -11.39
N VAL A 182 5.89 -6.68 -11.98
CA VAL A 182 7.06 -5.82 -11.77
C VAL A 182 7.11 -5.29 -10.33
N PHE A 183 5.96 -4.98 -9.75
CA PHE A 183 5.86 -4.65 -8.33
C PHE A 183 6.26 -5.82 -7.44
N LEU A 184 5.74 -7.03 -7.69
CA LEU A 184 6.11 -8.23 -6.95
C LEU A 184 7.60 -8.53 -7.07
N LEU A 185 8.18 -8.45 -8.27
CA LEU A 185 9.61 -8.66 -8.50
C LEU A 185 10.44 -7.62 -7.73
N GLY A 186 10.03 -6.35 -7.75
CA GLY A 186 10.64 -5.29 -6.96
C GLY A 186 10.53 -5.55 -5.46
N CYS A 187 9.37 -6.00 -4.97
CA CYS A 187 9.17 -6.36 -3.56
C CYS A 187 10.05 -7.54 -3.13
N VAL A 188 10.19 -8.57 -3.98
CA VAL A 188 11.09 -9.71 -3.73
C VAL A 188 12.54 -9.24 -3.70
N GLY A 189 12.97 -8.41 -4.66
CA GLY A 189 14.30 -7.81 -4.65
C GLY A 189 14.56 -6.96 -3.41
N THR A 190 13.60 -6.13 -2.98
CA THR A 190 13.73 -5.39 -1.73
C THR A 190 13.81 -6.32 -0.53
N PHE A 191 13.06 -7.41 -0.49
CA PHE A 191 13.09 -8.33 0.66
C PHE A 191 14.40 -9.11 0.74
N VAL A 192 14.93 -9.59 -0.39
CA VAL A 192 16.14 -10.41 -0.46
C VAL A 192 17.40 -9.58 -0.21
N TYR A 193 17.47 -8.37 -0.76
CA TYR A 193 18.70 -7.57 -0.73
C TYR A 193 18.71 -6.50 0.37
N SER A 194 17.57 -6.16 1.00
CA SER A 194 17.59 -5.15 2.07
C SER A 194 18.31 -5.63 3.31
N SER A 195 18.38 -6.92 3.62
CA SER A 195 19.14 -7.39 4.79
C SER A 195 20.65 -7.24 4.59
N SER A 196 21.16 -7.59 3.40
CA SER A 196 22.58 -7.51 3.07
C SER A 196 23.03 -6.10 2.65
N ALA A 197 22.13 -5.23 2.21
CA ALA A 197 22.43 -3.83 1.90
C ALA A 197 22.90 -3.01 3.12
N PHE A 198 22.60 -3.45 4.35
CA PHE A 198 23.04 -2.77 5.57
C PHE A 198 24.33 -3.36 6.17
N GLU A 199 24.93 -4.37 5.53
CA GLU A 199 26.16 -5.03 5.96
C GLU A 199 27.41 -4.53 5.21
N GLY A 200 27.29 -3.43 4.43
CA GLY A 200 28.42 -2.80 3.72
C GLY A 200 28.76 -3.40 2.35
N ASP A 201 27.96 -4.36 1.86
CA ASP A 201 28.11 -4.92 0.52
C ASP A 201 27.55 -3.96 -0.55
N THR A 202 28.42 -3.42 -1.40
CA THR A 202 28.08 -2.44 -2.44
C THR A 202 27.16 -3.00 -3.52
N LEU A 203 27.27 -4.30 -3.84
CA LEU A 203 26.41 -4.98 -4.81
C LEU A 203 25.00 -5.17 -4.26
N ALA A 204 24.88 -5.61 -3.01
CA ALA A 204 23.59 -5.75 -2.33
C ALA A 204 22.90 -4.39 -2.13
N THR A 205 23.67 -3.36 -1.80
CA THR A 205 23.17 -1.98 -1.67
C THR A 205 22.62 -1.44 -2.99
N GLY A 206 23.34 -1.64 -4.10
CA GLY A 206 22.88 -1.25 -5.43
C GLY A 206 21.60 -1.99 -5.85
N ALA A 207 21.53 -3.30 -5.59
CA ALA A 207 20.35 -4.12 -5.89
C ALA A 207 19.12 -3.71 -5.05
N ALA A 208 19.32 -3.35 -3.78
CA ALA A 208 18.27 -2.87 -2.91
C ALA A 208 17.71 -1.51 -3.39
N ILE A 209 18.59 -0.55 -3.73
CA ILE A 209 18.19 0.77 -4.25
C ILE A 209 17.39 0.61 -5.56
N ALA A 210 17.88 -0.20 -6.50
CA ALA A 210 17.18 -0.47 -7.76
C ALA A 210 15.79 -1.08 -7.53
N SER A 211 15.69 -2.03 -6.59
CA SER A 211 14.42 -2.69 -6.24
C SER A 211 13.43 -1.70 -5.61
N TRP A 212 13.89 -0.83 -4.71
CA TRP A 212 13.07 0.22 -4.11
C TRP A 212 12.61 1.27 -5.13
N ALA A 213 13.47 1.67 -6.06
CA ALA A 213 13.12 2.60 -7.14
C ALA A 213 11.99 2.04 -8.03
N VAL A 214 12.05 0.74 -8.37
CA VAL A 214 10.99 0.07 -9.13
C VAL A 214 9.67 0.09 -8.37
N VAL A 215 9.68 -0.25 -7.07
CA VAL A 215 8.48 -0.21 -6.22
C VAL A 215 7.88 1.20 -6.16
N ALA A 216 8.72 2.20 -5.90
CA ALA A 216 8.30 3.60 -5.81
C ALA A 216 7.71 4.11 -7.14
N LEU A 217 8.34 3.79 -8.28
CA LEU A 217 7.85 4.16 -9.60
C LEU A 217 6.50 3.51 -9.93
N VAL A 218 6.30 2.25 -9.55
CA VAL A 218 5.01 1.58 -9.76
C VAL A 218 3.92 2.22 -8.89
N ILE A 219 4.20 2.49 -7.61
CA ILE A 219 3.25 3.17 -6.72
C ILE A 219 2.92 4.57 -7.25
N ALA A 220 3.93 5.37 -7.60
CA ALA A 220 3.74 6.69 -8.17
C ALA A 220 2.91 6.63 -9.46
N SER A 221 3.14 5.64 -10.32
CA SER A 221 2.36 5.41 -11.54
C SER A 221 0.89 5.06 -11.25
N VAL A 222 0.63 4.28 -10.21
CA VAL A 222 -0.74 3.92 -9.78
C VAL A 222 -1.44 5.14 -9.18
N VAL A 223 -0.80 5.86 -8.28
CA VAL A 223 -1.34 7.07 -7.64
C VAL A 223 -1.60 8.15 -8.68
N TRP A 224 -0.65 8.39 -9.59
CA TRP A 224 -0.82 9.32 -10.70
C TRP A 224 -2.03 8.97 -11.56
N ARG A 225 -2.26 7.69 -11.85
CA ARG A 225 -3.43 7.24 -12.61
C ARG A 225 -4.73 7.30 -11.81
N ALA A 226 -4.71 7.09 -10.50
CA ALA A 226 -5.89 7.28 -9.67
C ALA A 226 -6.28 8.77 -9.59
N VAL A 227 -5.28 9.65 -9.47
CA VAL A 227 -5.47 11.09 -9.35
C VAL A 227 -5.66 11.78 -10.70
N ARG A 228 -5.19 11.25 -11.83
CA ARG A 228 -5.33 11.86 -13.18
C ARG A 228 -6.08 11.00 -14.21
N GLY A 229 -6.61 9.85 -13.81
CA GLY A 229 -7.33 8.94 -14.70
C GLY A 229 -8.61 9.55 -15.27
N PRO A 230 -9.04 9.11 -16.47
CA PRO A 230 -10.27 9.60 -17.08
C PRO A 230 -11.49 9.12 -16.27
N MET A 231 -12.40 10.04 -15.94
CA MET A 231 -13.64 9.74 -15.22
C MET A 231 -14.80 10.30 -16.02
N VAL A 232 -15.83 9.47 -16.21
CA VAL A 232 -17.10 9.87 -16.84
C VAL A 232 -18.25 9.38 -15.97
N ALA A 233 -19.19 10.25 -15.67
CA ALA A 233 -20.47 9.90 -15.06
C ALA A 233 -21.60 10.17 -16.07
N ILE A 234 -22.45 9.16 -16.27
CA ILE A 234 -23.57 9.19 -17.21
C ILE A 234 -24.84 9.18 -16.38
N SER A 235 -25.74 10.14 -16.62
CA SER A 235 -26.97 10.34 -15.85
C SER A 235 -28.14 10.67 -16.78
N PRO A 236 -29.40 10.58 -16.29
CA PRO A 236 -30.56 11.05 -17.06
C PRO A 236 -30.51 12.54 -17.40
N GLU A 237 -29.83 13.35 -16.59
CA GLU A 237 -29.71 14.80 -16.78
C GLU A 237 -28.64 15.16 -17.81
N GLY A 238 -27.64 14.32 -17.99
CA GLY A 238 -26.51 14.60 -18.88
C GLY A 238 -25.24 13.81 -18.57
N LEU A 239 -24.15 14.34 -19.10
CA LEU A 239 -22.81 13.76 -19.02
C LEU A 239 -21.90 14.64 -18.15
N GLU A 240 -21.23 14.02 -17.19
CA GLU A 240 -20.21 14.69 -16.38
C GLU A 240 -18.86 14.01 -16.62
N TRP A 241 -17.81 14.81 -16.80
CA TRP A 241 -16.44 14.37 -16.78
C TRP A 241 -15.60 15.37 -16.00
N ARG A 242 -14.33 15.03 -15.75
CA ARG A 242 -13.47 15.90 -14.93
C ARG A 242 -13.40 17.33 -15.49
N GLY A 243 -13.98 18.26 -14.72
CA GLY A 243 -13.97 19.69 -15.00
C GLY A 243 -15.19 20.22 -15.76
N ALA A 244 -16.13 19.36 -16.19
CA ALA A 244 -17.33 19.82 -16.89
C ALA A 244 -18.54 18.88 -16.71
N LYS A 245 -19.73 19.48 -16.60
CA LYS A 245 -21.04 18.82 -16.64
C LYS A 245 -21.80 19.45 -17.81
N LEU A 246 -22.26 18.63 -18.75
CA LEU A 246 -23.16 19.07 -19.83
C LEU A 246 -24.49 18.34 -19.72
N SER A 247 -25.58 19.07 -19.96
CA SER A 247 -26.89 18.47 -20.11
C SER A 247 -27.04 17.78 -21.47
N TRP A 248 -27.98 16.84 -21.64
CA TRP A 248 -28.19 16.21 -22.95
C TRP A 248 -28.61 17.21 -24.03
N ALA A 249 -29.29 18.31 -23.66
CA ALA A 249 -29.69 19.37 -24.59
C ALA A 249 -28.48 20.13 -25.17
N GLU A 250 -27.39 20.22 -24.41
CA GLU A 250 -26.14 20.88 -24.82
C GLU A 250 -25.25 19.98 -25.67
N ILE A 251 -25.56 18.68 -25.77
CA ILE A 251 -24.74 17.70 -26.47
C ILE A 251 -25.35 17.43 -27.85
N GLN A 252 -24.52 17.56 -28.89
CA GLN A 252 -24.92 17.28 -30.28
C GLN A 252 -24.72 15.80 -30.63
N ASP A 253 -23.53 15.28 -30.34
CA ASP A 253 -23.13 13.92 -30.72
C ASP A 253 -22.13 13.36 -29.70
N VAL A 254 -22.23 12.05 -29.46
CA VAL A 254 -21.32 11.31 -28.57
C VAL A 254 -20.81 10.09 -29.30
N ARG A 255 -19.49 10.00 -29.49
CA ARG A 255 -18.85 8.88 -30.18
C ARG A 255 -17.90 8.14 -29.27
N LEU A 256 -18.06 6.82 -29.21
CA LEU A 256 -17.07 5.94 -28.58
C LEU A 256 -16.19 5.33 -29.67
N THR A 257 -14.96 5.83 -29.77
CA THR A 257 -13.98 5.42 -30.79
C THR A 257 -13.43 4.01 -30.57
N ARG A 258 -12.82 3.42 -31.61
CA ARG A 258 -12.09 2.13 -31.53
C ARG A 258 -10.99 2.12 -30.46
N ARG A 259 -10.35 3.27 -30.23
CA ARG A 259 -9.31 3.44 -29.19
C ARG A 259 -9.89 3.60 -27.79
N ARG A 260 -11.20 3.41 -27.60
CA ARG A 260 -11.91 3.50 -26.31
C ARG A 260 -11.75 4.88 -25.69
N VAL A 261 -11.81 5.89 -26.55
CA VAL A 261 -11.90 7.31 -26.20
C VAL A 261 -13.31 7.76 -26.52
N LEU A 262 -13.97 8.37 -25.55
CA LEU A 262 -15.26 9.02 -25.69
C LEU A 262 -15.01 10.42 -26.24
N ILE A 263 -15.59 10.72 -27.40
CA ILE A 263 -15.59 12.06 -27.99
C ILE A 263 -16.98 12.62 -27.76
N VAL A 264 -17.05 13.75 -27.07
CA VAL A 264 -18.29 14.47 -26.77
C VAL A 264 -18.26 15.74 -27.60
N GLN A 265 -19.23 15.91 -28.49
CA GLN A 265 -19.40 17.13 -29.29
C GLN A 265 -20.50 17.99 -28.64
N PRO A 266 -20.16 19.10 -27.98
CA PRO A 266 -21.15 20.07 -27.53
C PRO A 266 -21.78 20.77 -28.74
N ARG A 267 -23.02 21.27 -28.59
CA ARG A 267 -23.68 22.13 -29.59
C ARG A 267 -22.96 23.48 -29.74
N ASN A 268 -22.46 24.00 -28.63
CA ASN A 268 -21.69 25.24 -28.56
C ASN A 268 -20.29 24.94 -28.01
N GLY A 269 -19.33 24.67 -28.91
CA GLY A 269 -17.93 24.50 -28.55
C GLY A 269 -17.22 23.38 -29.29
N ASP A 270 -15.97 23.16 -28.91
CA ASP A 270 -15.09 22.17 -29.53
C ASP A 270 -15.33 20.76 -29.01
N ALA A 271 -15.01 19.78 -29.85
CA ALA A 271 -15.05 18.36 -29.51
C ALA A 271 -14.13 18.04 -28.33
N VAL A 272 -14.68 17.53 -27.23
CA VAL A 272 -13.90 17.14 -26.06
C VAL A 272 -13.61 15.64 -26.12
N ARG A 273 -12.34 15.28 -25.99
CA ARG A 273 -11.89 13.89 -25.93
C ARG A 273 -11.69 13.47 -24.48
N VAL A 274 -12.51 12.56 -24.01
CA VAL A 274 -12.43 11.96 -22.68
C VAL A 274 -12.05 10.49 -22.86
N GLY A 275 -10.85 10.05 -22.50
CA GLY A 275 -10.47 8.70 -22.90
C GLY A 275 -9.22 8.07 -22.33
N GLY A 276 -9.04 6.82 -22.79
CA GLY A 276 -8.12 5.81 -22.26
C GLY A 276 -8.82 4.63 -21.57
N PHE A 277 -10.09 4.36 -21.89
CA PHE A 277 -10.90 3.36 -21.18
C PHE A 277 -10.48 1.93 -21.52
N GLY A 278 -10.49 1.03 -20.53
CA GLY A 278 -10.36 -0.41 -20.73
C GLY A 278 -11.58 -1.01 -21.46
N THR A 279 -11.46 -2.25 -21.93
CA THR A 279 -12.56 -2.98 -22.61
C THR A 279 -13.84 -3.00 -21.77
N GLU A 280 -13.72 -3.38 -20.51
CA GLU A 280 -14.85 -3.48 -19.58
C GLU A 280 -15.51 -2.13 -19.32
N GLN A 281 -14.70 -1.08 -19.20
CA GLN A 281 -15.15 0.30 -19.00
C GLN A 281 -15.88 0.82 -20.25
N ALA A 282 -15.34 0.56 -21.44
CA ALA A 282 -15.97 0.90 -22.71
C ALA A 282 -17.33 0.20 -22.89
N THR A 283 -17.46 -1.07 -22.47
CA THR A 283 -18.74 -1.78 -22.48
C THR A 283 -19.74 -1.16 -21.50
N ARG A 284 -19.30 -0.80 -20.29
CA ARG A 284 -20.18 -0.12 -19.30
C ARG A 284 -20.65 1.25 -19.81
N ILE A 285 -19.76 2.02 -20.45
CA ILE A 285 -20.10 3.30 -21.09
C ILE A 285 -21.14 3.05 -22.19
N HIS A 286 -20.94 2.05 -23.04
CA HIS A 286 -21.87 1.73 -24.12
C HIS A 286 -23.28 1.37 -23.62
N VAL A 287 -23.37 0.53 -22.59
CA VAL A 287 -24.66 0.15 -21.98
C VAL A 287 -25.34 1.35 -21.33
N ALA A 288 -24.58 2.19 -20.61
CA ALA A 288 -25.11 3.38 -19.97
C ALA A 288 -25.58 4.43 -20.98
N MET A 289 -24.84 4.65 -22.06
CA MET A 289 -25.23 5.54 -23.15
C MET A 289 -26.53 5.05 -23.80
N GLY A 290 -26.62 3.77 -24.17
CA GLY A 290 -27.84 3.22 -24.77
C GLY A 290 -29.10 3.32 -23.90
N HIS A 291 -28.96 3.57 -22.60
CA HIS A 291 -30.09 3.71 -21.68
C HIS A 291 -30.44 5.16 -21.35
N PHE A 292 -29.45 6.06 -21.28
CA PHE A 292 -29.63 7.43 -20.79
C PHE A 292 -29.42 8.51 -21.84
N SER A 293 -28.75 8.22 -22.97
CA SER A 293 -28.44 9.25 -23.96
C SER A 293 -29.68 9.71 -24.70
N GLN A 294 -29.97 11.00 -24.65
CA GLN A 294 -30.94 11.66 -25.53
C GLN A 294 -30.26 12.28 -26.78
N ALA A 295 -28.93 12.34 -26.78
CA ALA A 295 -28.13 12.77 -27.92
C ALA A 295 -27.80 11.59 -28.86
N THR A 296 -27.45 11.90 -30.10
CA THR A 296 -26.98 10.91 -31.07
C THR A 296 -25.75 10.20 -30.50
N TYR A 297 -25.82 8.88 -30.38
CA TYR A 297 -24.73 8.07 -29.85
C TYR A 297 -24.30 7.02 -30.89
N ALA A 298 -23.00 7.00 -31.20
CA ALA A 298 -22.41 6.00 -32.08
C ALA A 298 -21.22 5.31 -31.42
N ARG A 299 -21.16 3.97 -31.56
CA ARG A 299 -20.00 3.17 -31.20
C ARG A 299 -19.33 2.68 -32.46
N GLU A 300 -18.04 2.98 -32.63
CA GLU A 300 -17.27 2.35 -33.69
C GLU A 300 -17.04 0.88 -33.33
N ILE A 301 -17.73 -0.02 -34.04
CA ILE A 301 -17.57 -1.47 -33.89
C ILE A 301 -16.38 -1.91 -34.74
N THR A 302 -15.57 -2.84 -34.22
CA THR A 302 -14.58 -3.55 -35.03
C THR A 302 -15.33 -4.40 -36.06
N PRO A 303 -15.06 -4.31 -37.37
CA PRO A 303 -15.61 -5.29 -38.31
C PRO A 303 -15.18 -6.68 -37.84
N ARG A 304 -16.13 -7.61 -37.72
CA ARG A 304 -15.79 -9.03 -37.62
C ARG A 304 -15.09 -9.37 -38.92
N SER A 305 -13.79 -9.66 -38.88
CA SER A 305 -13.14 -10.35 -39.97
C SER A 305 -13.87 -11.68 -40.17
N PRO A 306 -14.24 -12.05 -41.41
CA PRO A 306 -14.85 -13.35 -41.71
C PRO A 306 -13.94 -14.50 -41.28
#